data_AF-A0A0M1J5C8-F1
#
_entry.id   AF-A0A0M1J5C8-F1
#
_cell.length_a   1.000
_cell.length_b   1.000
_cell.length_c   1.000
_cell.angle_alpha   90.00
_cell.angle_beta   90.00
_cell.angle_gamma   90.00
#
_symmetry.space_group_name_H-M   'P 1'
#
loop_
_entity.id
_entity.type
_entity.pdbx_description
1 polymer ?
#
loop_
_entity_poly.entity_id
_entity_poly.type
_entity_poly.pdbx_seq_one_letter_code
_entity_poly.pdbx_strand_id
1 'polypeptide(L)' 'VHPRCKHTIDELSLYSWKSDPHTEEILNILEDDHNHLIDALRYASESARRLKKAQPTNVNTKPVIHKW' A
#
# COMPACT_ATOMS: atom_id res chain seq x y z
N VAL A 1 4.46 11.69 9.11
CA VAL A 1 3.01 11.83 9.39
C VAL A 1 2.74 13.25 9.88
N HIS A 2 1.65 13.90 9.46
CA HIS A 2 1.34 15.25 9.93
C HIS A 2 1.07 15.23 11.45
N PRO A 3 1.58 16.18 12.28
CA PRO A 3 1.42 16.17 13.74
C PRO A 3 -0.03 16.15 14.27
N ARG A 4 -1.02 16.34 13.38
CA ARG A 4 -2.45 16.27 13.70
C ARG A 4 -2.97 14.83 13.75
N CYS A 5 -2.32 13.91 13.04
CA CYS A 5 -2.70 12.50 12.98
C CYS A 5 -2.06 11.74 14.13
N LYS A 6 -2.38 12.13 15.37
CA LYS A 6 -1.76 11.62 16.60
C LYS A 6 -1.87 10.10 16.68
N HIS A 7 -3.07 9.55 16.50
CA HIS A 7 -3.30 8.11 16.51
C HIS A 7 -2.52 7.35 15.44
N THR A 8 -2.35 7.93 14.24
CA THR A 8 -1.53 7.29 13.20
C THR A 8 -0.05 7.26 13.58
N ILE A 9 0.44 8.29 14.29
CA ILE A 9 1.81 8.33 14.80
C ILE A 9 1.98 7.27 15.89
N ASP A 10 1.01 7.17 16.80
CA ASP A 10 1.05 6.20 17.90
C ASP A 10 1.04 4.77 17.36
N GLU A 11 0.11 4.43 16.47
CA GLU A 11 0.03 3.11 15.84
C GLU A 11 1.30 2.75 15.06
N LEU A 12 1.85 3.68 14.27
CA LEU A 12 3.10 3.42 13.53
C LEU A 12 4.32 3.28 14.45
N SER A 13 4.28 3.86 15.64
CA SER A 13 5.37 3.73 16.63
C SER A 13 5.32 2.39 17.37
N LEU A 14 4.12 1.82 17.53
CA LEU A 14 3.87 0.56 18.22
C LEU A 14 3.82 -0.66 17.29
N TYR A 15 3.77 -0.44 15.98
CA TYR A 15 3.64 -1.50 14.99
C TYR A 15 4.85 -2.46 15.01
N SER A 16 4.61 -3.71 15.43
CA SER A 16 5.65 -4.73 15.60
C SER A 16 5.28 -6.06 14.92
N TRP A 17 6.32 -6.88 14.73
CA TRP A 17 6.16 -8.28 14.37
C TRP A 17 5.90 -9.10 15.64
N LYS A 18 5.10 -10.15 15.49
CA LYS A 18 4.78 -11.06 16.60
C LYS A 18 6.03 -11.82 17.04
N SER A 19 6.33 -11.80 18.33
CA SER A 19 7.36 -12.64 18.94
C SER A 19 6.77 -13.95 19.46
N ASP A 20 7.43 -15.08 19.23
CA ASP A 20 7.06 -16.36 19.84
C ASP A 20 7.35 -16.32 21.36
N PRO A 21 6.36 -16.57 22.23
CA PRO A 21 6.54 -16.53 23.69
C PRO A 21 7.55 -17.55 24.24
N HIS A 22 7.86 -18.60 23.50
CA HIS A 22 8.70 -19.70 23.98
C HIS A 22 10.12 -19.68 23.40
N THR A 23 10.27 -19.23 22.15
CA THR A 23 11.57 -19.17 21.46
C THR A 23 12.13 -17.77 21.32
N GLU A 24 11.34 -16.73 21.66
CA GLU A 24 11.67 -15.31 21.45
C GLU A 24 11.99 -14.97 19.97
N GLU A 25 11.69 -15.88 19.04
CA GLU A 25 11.90 -15.66 17.62
C GLU A 25 10.84 -14.72 17.04
N ILE A 26 11.26 -13.87 16.11
CA ILE A 26 10.36 -12.95 15.41
C ILE A 26 9.67 -13.71 14.28
N LEU A 27 8.35 -13.81 14.35
CA LEU A 27 7.53 -14.43 13.32
C LEU A 27 7.26 -13.43 12.18
N ASN A 28 7.13 -13.94 10.95
CA ASN A 28 6.69 -13.15 9.78
C ASN A 28 5.17 -12.89 9.80
N ILE A 29 4.61 -12.64 10.98
CA ILE A 29 3.20 -12.36 11.23
C ILE A 29 3.17 -11.06 12.02
N LEU A 30 2.34 -10.11 11.56
CA LEU A 30 2.17 -8.84 12.24
C LEU A 30 1.41 -9.04 13.55
N GLU A 31 1.80 -8.29 14.59
CA GLU A 31 1.06 -8.22 15.84
C GLU A 31 -0.35 -7.69 15.57
N ASP A 32 -1.38 -8.34 16.12
CA ASP A 32 -2.79 -7.92 15.96
C ASP A 32 -3.19 -6.93 17.07
N ASP A 33 -2.41 -5.86 17.20
CA ASP A 33 -2.66 -4.80 18.16
C ASP A 33 -2.33 -3.44 17.55
N HIS A 34 -3.12 -2.41 17.90
CA HIS A 34 -2.96 -1.03 17.39
C HIS A 34 -2.82 -0.93 15.85
N ASN A 35 -3.61 -1.70 15.08
CA ASN A 35 -3.46 -1.82 13.63
C ASN A 35 -4.56 -1.12 12.79
N HIS A 36 -5.48 -0.39 13.41
CA HIS A 36 -6.68 0.10 12.76
C HIS A 36 -6.43 1.11 11.62
N LEU A 37 -5.62 2.15 11.87
CA LEU A 37 -5.27 3.15 10.86
C LEU A 37 -4.25 2.61 9.86
N ILE A 38 -3.36 1.73 10.29
CA ILE A 38 -2.39 1.08 9.39
C ILE A 38 -3.11 0.20 8.37
N ASP A 39 -4.13 -0.56 8.81
CA ASP A 39 -4.96 -1.34 7.90
C ASP A 39 -5.78 -0.47 6.97
N ALA A 40 -6.37 0.61 7.47
CA ALA A 40 -7.07 1.58 6.63
C ALA A 40 -6.13 2.18 5.56
N LEU A 41 -4.89 2.54 5.94
CA LEU A 41 -3.88 3.06 5.03
C LEU A 41 -3.47 2.01 3.99
N ARG A 42 -3.32 0.75 4.40
CA ARG A 42 -3.01 -0.38 3.52
C ARG A 42 -4.11 -0.55 2.47
N TYR A 43 -5.37 -0.56 2.89
CA TYR A 43 -6.50 -0.67 1.96
C TYR A 43 -6.60 0.53 1.02
N ALA A 44 -6.37 1.75 1.51
CA ALA A 44 -6.36 2.94 0.68
C ALA A 44 -5.24 2.91 -0.37
N SER A 45 -4.07 2.35 -0.01
CA SER A 45 -2.89 2.30 -0.90
C SER A 45 -2.92 1.11 -1.86
N GLU A 46 -3.74 0.09 -1.59
CA GLU A 46 -3.81 -1.14 -2.37
C GLU A 46 -4.18 -0.88 -3.83
N SER A 47 -5.07 0.07 -4.08
CA SER A 47 -5.47 0.48 -5.43
C SER A 47 -4.29 1.04 -6.23
N ALA A 48 -3.45 1.86 -5.61
CA ALA A 48 -2.26 2.41 -6.24
C ALA A 48 -1.18 1.34 -6.47
N ARG A 49 -1.01 0.41 -5.51
CA ARG A 49 -0.08 -0.72 -5.64
C ARG A 49 -0.43 -1.64 -6.80
N ARG A 50 -1.72 -1.91 -7.00
CA ARG A 50 -2.22 -2.79 -8.07
C ARG A 50 -2.23 -2.14 -9.45
N LEU A 51 -2.01 -0.82 -9.53
CA LEU A 51 -1.97 -0.12 -10.80
C LEU A 51 -0.79 -0.66 -11.61
N LYS A 52 -1.07 -1.47 -12.64
CA LYS A 52 -0.04 -1.89 -13.59
C LYS A 52 0.43 -0.66 -14.35
N LYS A 53 1.74 -0.45 -14.45
CA LYS A 53 2.30 0.56 -15.36
C LYS A 53 1.72 0.30 -16.75
N ALA A 54 1.06 1.30 -17.32
CA ALA A 54 0.60 1.24 -18.70
C ALA A 54 1.84 1.02 -19.57
N GLN A 55 1.86 -0.11 -20.29
CA GLN A 55 2.88 -0.29 -21.32
C GLN A 55 2.58 0.72 -22.43
N PRO A 56 3.58 1.43 -22.96
CA PRO A 56 3.37 2.33 -24.07
C PRO A 56 2.86 1.52 -25.27
N THR A 57 1.58 1.66 -25.60
CA THR A 57 1.04 1.07 -26.81
C THR A 57 1.48 1.93 -27.99
N ASN A 58 2.19 1.33 -28.95
CA ASN A 58 2.50 1.99 -30.21
C ASN A 58 1.21 2.04 -31.04
N VAL A 59 0.41 3.07 -30.83
CA VAL A 59 -0.83 3.28 -31.59
C VAL A 59 -0.44 3.89 -32.94
N ASN A 60 -0.35 3.04 -33.97
CA ASN A 60 -0.14 3.50 -35.33
C ASN A 60 -1.47 4.06 -35.88
N THR A 61 -1.70 5.36 -35.69
CA THR A 61 -2.84 6.06 -36.27
C THR A 61 -2.65 6.17 -37.78
N LYS A 62 -3.37 5.36 -38.56
CA LYS A 62 -3.43 5.52 -40.01
C LYS A 62 -4.24 6.80 -40.33
N PRO A 63 -3.67 7.81 -41.00
CA PRO A 63 -4.43 8.97 -41.39
C PRO A 63 -5.48 8.57 -42.43
N VAL A 64 -6.77 8.80 -42.12
CA VAL A 64 -7.84 8.69 -43.11
C VAL A 64 -7.84 9.99 -43.92
N ILE A 65 -7.24 9.93 -45.11
CA ILE A 65 -7.36 10.98 -46.11
C ILE A 65 -8.75 10.91 -46.75
N HIS A 66 -9.66 11.80 -46.32
CA HIS A 66 -10.90 12.06 -47.05
C HIS A 66 -10.57 12.89 -48.29
N LYS A 67 -10.47 12.22 -49.44
CA LYS A 67 -10.32 12.88 -50.75
C LYS A 67 -11.72 13.27 -51.24
N TRP A 68 -11.95 14.57 -51.40
CA TRP A 68 -13.13 15.13 -52.07
C TRP A 68 -12.99 14.98 -53.59
#